data_AF-A0A949ZBJ6-F1
#
_entry.id   AF-A0A949ZBJ6-F1
#
_cell.length_a   1.000
_cell.length_b   1.000
_cell.length_c   1.000
_cell.angle_alpha   90.00
_cell.angle_beta   90.00
_cell.angle_gamma   90.00
#
_symmetry.space_group_name_H-M   'P 1'
#
loop_
_entity.id
_entity.type
_entity.pdbx_description
1 polymer ?
#
loop_
_entity_poly.entity_id
_entity_poly.type
_entity_poly.pdbx_seq_one_letter_code
_entity_poly.pdbx_strand_id
1 'polypeptide(L)'
;LGEGTAGAGRPGEDIAADISVTPGEVIYVEVGGDGQDGANCPQNGTTCMLGGSAQGAYGGFNGGGTGGVFDDGLSLNSAGGGGGATDLQTVSAAGCPAGGTNSLNSRLLVAGGGGGGGEGSGSDGGSGGAGGSSPVPGDPGAGSDGGVGGQPGTATAGGTGGLAGTGSEGTSGSDGALGCGGGGGTTGSPRGGGGGGGYYGGGGGGAGVFDGETGYGAGGGGAGSNFAAPGVTSNVVDPTATTATTAATITYTVPQAAAAAASGPSVPSTGGAGATTIGASLLSGVGLVAIVLSRSSRRRPGR
;
A
#
# COMPACT_ATOMS: atom_id res chain seq x y z
N LEU A 1 32.71 -11.18 10.89
CA LEU A 1 31.49 -11.96 10.62
C LEU A 1 30.36 -11.04 11.03
N GLY A 2 29.74 -10.40 10.03
CA GLY A 2 28.73 -9.36 10.22
C GLY A 2 27.37 -9.99 10.05
N GLU A 3 26.46 -9.76 10.98
CA GLU A 3 25.10 -10.29 10.89
C GLU A 3 24.36 -9.63 9.71
N GLY A 4 23.68 -10.43 8.88
CA GLY A 4 22.84 -9.91 7.80
C GLY A 4 21.66 -9.13 8.38
N THR A 5 21.50 -7.88 7.96
CA THR A 5 20.37 -7.03 8.39
C THR A 5 19.11 -7.34 7.58
N ALA A 6 17.94 -7.22 8.19
CA ALA A 6 16.69 -7.23 7.42
C ALA A 6 16.64 -6.07 6.41
N GLY A 7 15.97 -6.30 5.29
CA GLY A 7 15.70 -5.26 4.30
C GLY A 7 14.68 -4.27 4.83
N ALA A 8 14.79 -3.00 4.42
CA ALA A 8 13.80 -1.99 4.72
C ALA A 8 12.56 -2.14 3.81
N GLY A 9 11.37 -1.86 4.32
CA GLY A 9 10.21 -1.56 3.48
C GLY A 9 10.44 -0.27 2.67
N ARG A 10 9.66 -0.07 1.60
CA ARG A 10 9.69 1.16 0.81
C ARG A 10 8.36 1.91 0.87
N PRO A 11 8.37 3.24 0.67
CA PRO A 11 7.13 4.01 0.57
C PRO A 11 6.32 3.58 -0.67
N GLY A 12 5.02 3.87 -0.61
CA GLY A 12 4.14 3.84 -1.77
C GLY A 12 4.39 5.01 -2.72
N GLU A 13 3.48 5.20 -3.67
CA GLU A 13 3.53 6.29 -4.64
C GLU A 13 2.58 7.44 -4.28
N ASP A 14 2.89 8.63 -4.81
CA ASP A 14 1.98 9.77 -4.81
C ASP A 14 1.33 9.93 -6.18
N ILE A 15 0.00 10.10 -6.17
CA ILE A 15 -0.78 10.38 -7.37
C ILE A 15 -1.70 11.59 -7.14
N ALA A 16 -1.70 12.52 -8.08
CA ALA A 16 -2.53 13.71 -8.04
C ALA A 16 -3.41 13.79 -9.28
N ALA A 17 -4.68 14.12 -9.09
CA ALA A 17 -5.64 14.15 -10.17
C ALA A 17 -6.83 15.09 -9.96
N ASP A 18 -7.36 15.58 -11.09
CA ASP A 18 -8.61 16.32 -11.15
C ASP A 18 -9.78 15.40 -11.52
N ILE A 19 -10.81 15.39 -10.67
CA ILE A 19 -12.00 14.55 -10.83
C ILE A 19 -13.24 15.45 -10.93
N SER A 20 -13.99 15.30 -12.02
CA SER A 20 -15.30 15.93 -12.16
C SER A 20 -16.33 15.18 -11.32
N VAL A 21 -17.04 15.89 -10.45
CA VAL A 21 -18.10 15.32 -9.59
C VAL A 21 -19.44 16.00 -9.83
N THR A 22 -20.52 15.24 -9.71
CA THR A 22 -21.88 15.78 -9.77
C THR A 22 -22.30 16.30 -8.39
N PRO A 23 -23.00 17.45 -8.28
CA PRO A 23 -23.52 17.90 -7.00
C PRO A 23 -24.38 16.83 -6.31
N GLY A 24 -24.01 16.47 -5.07
CA GLY A 24 -24.68 15.42 -4.30
C GLY A 24 -24.10 14.02 -4.49
N GLU A 25 -23.11 13.85 -5.39
CA GLU A 25 -22.32 12.63 -5.48
C GLU A 25 -21.45 12.46 -4.21
N VAL A 26 -21.32 11.21 -3.76
CA VAL A 26 -20.50 10.85 -2.60
C VAL A 26 -19.24 10.17 -3.09
N ILE A 27 -18.09 10.69 -2.66
CA ILE A 27 -16.77 10.09 -2.88
C ILE A 27 -16.24 9.58 -1.56
N TYR A 28 -15.75 8.35 -1.57
CA TYR A 28 -15.07 7.71 -0.45
C TYR A 28 -13.57 7.78 -0.66
N VAL A 29 -12.86 7.99 0.44
CA VAL A 29 -11.40 7.93 0.51
C VAL A 29 -11.05 6.74 1.39
N GLU A 30 -10.36 5.76 0.84
CA GLU A 30 -9.75 4.67 1.59
C GLU A 30 -8.26 4.96 1.68
N VAL A 31 -7.75 5.21 2.90
CA VAL A 31 -6.33 5.51 3.11
C VAL A 31 -5.61 4.23 3.44
N GLY A 32 -4.58 3.92 2.64
CA GLY A 32 -3.74 2.73 2.86
C GLY A 32 -3.10 2.74 4.24
N GLY A 33 -2.93 1.55 4.82
CA GLY A 33 -2.16 1.39 6.05
C GLY A 33 -0.71 1.02 5.76
N ASP A 34 0.17 1.31 6.70
CA ASP A 34 1.54 0.78 6.67
C ASP A 34 1.53 -0.73 6.89
N GLY A 35 2.44 -1.44 6.23
CA GLY A 35 2.73 -2.83 6.56
C GLY A 35 3.42 -2.91 7.92
N GLN A 36 3.27 -4.04 8.60
CA GLN A 36 3.99 -4.24 9.86
C GLN A 36 5.47 -4.52 9.61
N ASP A 37 6.29 -4.09 10.56
CA ASP A 37 7.70 -4.48 10.61
C ASP A 37 7.82 -5.99 10.88
N GLY A 38 8.84 -6.60 10.28
CA GLY A 38 9.28 -7.93 10.67
C GLY A 38 9.69 -7.94 12.14
N ALA A 39 9.23 -8.93 12.90
CA ALA A 39 9.59 -9.04 14.30
C ALA A 39 10.96 -9.74 14.45
N ASN A 40 11.82 -9.20 15.32
CA ASN A 40 12.94 -9.95 15.90
C ASN A 40 12.59 -10.20 17.36
N CYS A 41 12.02 -11.36 17.67
CA CYS A 41 11.67 -11.66 19.04
C CYS A 41 12.86 -12.32 19.76
N PRO A 42 13.25 -11.83 20.95
CA PRO A 42 14.32 -12.46 21.71
C PRO A 42 13.92 -13.91 22.05
N GLN A 43 14.84 -14.85 21.80
CA GLN A 43 14.68 -16.31 21.93
C GLN A 43 14.27 -16.81 23.33
N ASN A 44 14.07 -15.93 24.31
CA ASN A 44 13.88 -16.26 25.72
C ASN A 44 12.44 -16.06 26.23
N GLY A 45 11.45 -16.39 25.38
CA GLY A 45 10.08 -16.73 25.82
C GLY A 45 9.27 -15.62 26.50
N THR A 46 9.75 -14.38 26.55
CA THR A 46 9.03 -13.26 27.17
C THR A 46 8.35 -12.41 26.10
N THR A 47 7.19 -12.92 25.64
CA THR A 47 6.10 -12.18 24.97
C THR A 47 6.53 -11.24 23.85
N CYS A 48 6.72 -11.80 22.65
CA CYS A 48 6.60 -11.01 21.43
C CYS A 48 5.11 -10.76 21.15
N MET A 49 4.55 -9.76 21.82
CA MET A 49 3.15 -9.38 21.65
C MET A 49 3.07 -8.09 20.84
N LEU A 50 3.20 -8.24 19.53
CA LEU A 50 2.32 -7.53 18.60
C LEU A 50 1.77 -8.58 17.60
N GLY A 51 0.58 -9.12 17.91
CA GLY A 51 -0.22 -9.96 16.99
C GLY A 51 -0.17 -11.47 17.17
N GLY A 52 -0.36 -11.98 18.40
CA GLY A 52 -0.51 -13.40 18.79
C GLY A 52 -0.58 -14.50 17.71
N SER A 53 0.35 -15.45 17.80
CA SER A 53 0.51 -16.72 17.08
C SER A 53 0.96 -16.63 15.61
N ALA A 54 2.20 -17.08 15.34
CA ALA A 54 2.77 -17.60 14.07
C ALA A 54 2.48 -16.84 12.75
N GLN A 55 1.92 -15.64 12.81
CA GLN A 55 1.50 -14.87 11.65
C GLN A 55 2.57 -13.83 11.31
N GLY A 56 2.78 -13.62 10.03
CA GLY A 56 3.86 -12.79 9.52
C GLY A 56 3.55 -11.35 9.84
N ALA A 57 4.50 -10.45 9.57
CA ALA A 57 4.15 -9.04 9.63
C ALA A 57 2.99 -8.79 8.66
N TYR A 58 1.83 -8.42 9.20
CA TYR A 58 0.62 -8.24 8.40
C TYR A 58 0.85 -7.13 7.37
N GLY A 59 0.27 -7.32 6.19
CA GLY A 59 0.21 -6.25 5.21
C GLY A 59 -0.67 -5.10 5.71
N GLY A 60 -0.43 -3.92 5.15
CA GLY A 60 -1.18 -2.72 5.45
C GLY A 60 -2.62 -2.78 4.98
N PHE A 61 -3.48 -1.99 5.63
CA PHE A 61 -4.89 -1.86 5.25
C PHE A 61 -5.02 -1.42 3.78
N ASN A 62 -6.06 -1.91 3.11
CA ASN A 62 -6.30 -1.76 1.66
C ASN A 62 -5.28 -2.51 0.79
N GLY A 63 -4.99 -3.74 1.18
CA GLY A 63 -4.46 -4.76 0.28
C GLY A 63 -2.95 -4.98 0.32
N GLY A 64 -2.25 -4.61 1.38
CA GLY A 64 -0.86 -5.03 1.55
C GLY A 64 -0.74 -6.56 1.73
N GLY A 65 0.30 -7.16 1.18
CA GLY A 65 0.63 -8.57 1.36
C GLY A 65 1.36 -8.83 2.67
N THR A 66 1.17 -10.00 3.27
CA THR A 66 1.85 -10.42 4.50
C THR A 66 3.30 -10.81 4.22
N GLY A 67 4.22 -10.47 5.13
CA GLY A 67 5.57 -11.04 5.12
C GLY A 67 5.56 -12.54 5.37
N GLY A 68 6.60 -13.25 4.92
CA GLY A 68 6.71 -14.70 5.14
C GLY A 68 6.85 -15.09 6.62
N VAL A 69 6.34 -16.28 6.95
CA VAL A 69 6.27 -16.84 8.32
C VAL A 69 6.96 -18.18 8.45
N PHE A 70 7.45 -18.46 9.66
CA PHE A 70 7.83 -19.81 10.06
C PHE A 70 6.63 -20.62 10.54
N ASP A 71 6.43 -21.79 9.92
CA ASP A 71 5.31 -22.70 10.23
C ASP A 71 5.68 -23.75 11.32
N ASP A 72 6.85 -23.61 11.97
CA ASP A 72 7.34 -24.57 12.97
C ASP A 72 7.03 -24.20 14.43
N GLY A 73 6.50 -23.00 14.68
CA GLY A 73 6.15 -22.50 16.01
C GLY A 73 7.33 -22.19 16.94
N LEU A 74 8.58 -22.28 16.46
CA LEU A 74 9.79 -22.12 17.26
C LEU A 74 10.66 -20.91 16.85
N SER A 75 10.59 -20.48 15.60
CA SER A 75 11.29 -19.29 15.13
C SER A 75 10.34 -18.09 14.98
N LEU A 76 10.75 -16.97 15.56
CA LEU A 76 9.94 -15.76 15.72
C LEU A 76 10.38 -14.61 14.81
N ASN A 77 11.27 -14.89 13.86
CA ASN A 77 11.68 -13.88 12.90
C ASN A 77 10.69 -13.86 11.74
N SER A 78 10.26 -12.67 11.33
CA SER A 78 9.39 -12.50 10.17
C SER A 78 9.93 -11.42 9.24
N ALA A 79 9.62 -11.56 7.96
CA ALA A 79 9.84 -10.49 7.00
C ALA A 79 8.77 -9.40 7.16
N GLY A 80 9.03 -8.20 6.63
CA GLY A 80 8.09 -7.08 6.68
C GLY A 80 6.87 -7.28 5.75
N GLY A 81 5.71 -6.78 6.17
CA GLY A 81 4.51 -6.71 5.35
C GLY A 81 4.56 -5.56 4.35
N GLY A 82 3.87 -5.68 3.22
CA GLY A 82 3.73 -4.59 2.25
C GLY A 82 2.72 -3.55 2.71
N GLY A 83 2.91 -2.28 2.33
CA GLY A 83 1.93 -1.21 2.57
C GLY A 83 0.69 -1.37 1.69
N GLY A 84 -0.47 -0.90 2.14
CA GLY A 84 -1.68 -0.93 1.33
C GLY A 84 -1.89 0.35 0.50
N ALA A 85 -2.86 0.30 -0.40
CA ALA A 85 -3.12 1.38 -1.35
C ALA A 85 -3.95 2.50 -0.73
N THR A 86 -3.77 3.74 -1.22
CA THR A 86 -4.72 4.82 -0.97
C THR A 86 -5.56 5.02 -2.21
N ASP A 87 -6.90 5.00 -2.10
CA ASP A 87 -7.78 5.16 -3.25
C ASP A 87 -8.98 6.08 -3.01
N LEU A 88 -9.46 6.66 -4.11
CA LEU A 88 -10.71 7.38 -4.22
C LEU A 88 -11.72 6.50 -4.95
N GLN A 89 -12.92 6.35 -4.41
CA GLN A 89 -13.91 5.44 -4.95
C GLN A 89 -15.35 5.93 -4.77
N THR A 90 -16.25 5.47 -5.63
CA THR A 90 -17.69 5.83 -5.58
C THR A 90 -18.53 4.85 -4.74
N VAL A 91 -17.95 3.71 -4.35
CA VAL A 91 -18.54 2.73 -3.43
C VAL A 91 -17.53 2.48 -2.31
N SER A 92 -17.96 2.51 -1.05
CA SER A 92 -17.06 2.28 0.09
C SER A 92 -16.61 0.83 0.22
N ALA A 93 -15.40 0.63 0.74
CA ALA A 93 -14.87 -0.70 1.01
C ALA A 93 -15.64 -1.39 2.15
N ALA A 94 -16.08 -0.60 3.15
CA ALA A 94 -16.90 -1.09 4.26
C ALA A 94 -18.31 -1.54 3.85
N GLY A 95 -18.83 -1.04 2.72
CA GLY A 95 -20.10 -1.48 2.14
C GLY A 95 -19.98 -2.74 1.28
N CYS A 96 -18.76 -3.19 1.02
CA CYS A 96 -18.47 -4.41 0.26
C CYS A 96 -18.01 -5.52 1.22
N PRO A 97 -18.30 -6.81 0.92
CA PRO A 97 -17.62 -7.92 1.60
C PRO A 97 -16.11 -7.74 1.43
N ALA A 98 -15.29 -8.11 2.42
CA ALA A 98 -13.83 -8.01 2.31
C ALA A 98 -13.34 -8.62 0.99
N GLY A 99 -12.72 -7.81 0.12
CA GLY A 99 -12.28 -8.23 -1.21
C GLY A 99 -13.36 -8.17 -2.32
N GLY A 100 -14.49 -7.50 -2.08
CA GLY A 100 -15.58 -7.39 -3.04
C GLY A 100 -15.19 -6.59 -4.29
N THR A 101 -15.35 -7.21 -5.46
CA THR A 101 -15.06 -6.61 -6.78
C THR A 101 -15.79 -5.29 -7.04
N ASN A 102 -16.90 -5.03 -6.35
CA ASN A 102 -17.68 -3.81 -6.52
C ASN A 102 -16.92 -2.55 -6.05
N SER A 103 -16.21 -2.60 -4.93
CA SER A 103 -15.37 -1.48 -4.45
C SER A 103 -14.24 -1.23 -5.45
N LEU A 104 -13.56 -2.31 -5.86
CA LEU A 104 -12.42 -2.26 -6.78
C LEU A 104 -12.79 -1.69 -8.15
N ASN A 105 -13.99 -2.03 -8.66
CA ASN A 105 -14.51 -1.50 -9.93
C ASN A 105 -14.95 -0.04 -9.83
N SER A 106 -15.15 0.49 -8.62
CA SER A 106 -15.61 1.86 -8.36
C SER A 106 -14.47 2.86 -8.14
N ARG A 107 -13.22 2.38 -8.17
CA ARG A 107 -12.01 3.18 -8.00
C ARG A 107 -11.88 4.20 -9.12
N LEU A 108 -11.63 5.45 -8.73
CA LEU A 108 -11.38 6.59 -9.60
C LEU A 108 -9.89 6.91 -9.67
N LEU A 109 -9.19 6.74 -8.55
CA LEU A 109 -7.77 7.04 -8.41
C LEU A 109 -7.18 6.07 -7.38
N VAL A 110 -6.00 5.50 -7.65
CA VAL A 110 -5.28 4.61 -6.73
C VAL A 110 -3.81 4.99 -6.71
N ALA A 111 -3.32 5.26 -5.51
CA ALA A 111 -1.91 5.36 -5.18
C ALA A 111 -1.45 4.00 -4.62
N GLY A 112 -0.52 3.34 -5.31
CA GLY A 112 0.01 2.04 -4.90
C GLY A 112 0.82 2.12 -3.61
N GLY A 113 0.70 1.10 -2.76
CA GLY A 113 1.56 0.90 -1.60
C GLY A 113 2.90 0.27 -1.97
N GLY A 114 3.92 0.53 -1.15
CA GLY A 114 5.26 -0.04 -1.31
C GLY A 114 5.37 -1.46 -0.77
N GLY A 115 6.40 -2.19 -1.19
CA GLY A 115 6.69 -3.54 -0.71
C GLY A 115 7.39 -3.56 0.65
N GLY A 116 7.22 -4.67 1.36
CA GLY A 116 7.93 -5.00 2.61
C GLY A 116 9.33 -5.57 2.34
N GLY A 117 10.24 -5.37 3.28
CA GLY A 117 11.60 -5.90 3.20
C GLY A 117 11.69 -7.39 3.55
N GLY A 118 12.62 -8.10 2.91
CA GLY A 118 12.96 -9.49 3.21
C GLY A 118 13.77 -9.61 4.50
N GLU A 119 13.71 -10.78 5.14
CA GLU A 119 14.50 -11.10 6.32
C GLU A 119 15.98 -11.32 5.93
N GLY A 120 16.90 -10.87 6.80
CA GLY A 120 18.32 -11.17 6.70
C GLY A 120 18.68 -12.47 7.45
N SER A 121 19.79 -13.09 7.08
CA SER A 121 20.30 -14.26 7.81
C SER A 121 21.36 -13.85 8.83
N GLY A 122 21.57 -14.66 9.88
CA GLY A 122 22.39 -14.35 11.06
C GLY A 122 23.91 -14.21 10.81
N SER A 123 24.74 -14.68 11.75
CA SER A 123 26.13 -14.26 11.98
C SER A 123 27.12 -14.32 10.80
N ASP A 124 26.82 -15.11 9.78
CA ASP A 124 27.59 -15.27 8.52
C ASP A 124 26.72 -15.11 7.26
N GLY A 125 25.53 -14.55 7.44
CA GLY A 125 24.46 -14.55 6.45
C GLY A 125 24.31 -13.25 5.65
N GLY A 126 23.70 -13.36 4.46
CA GLY A 126 23.33 -12.21 3.63
C GLY A 126 22.18 -11.38 4.22
N SER A 127 22.25 -10.06 4.05
CA SER A 127 21.16 -9.12 4.33
C SER A 127 19.93 -9.41 3.46
N GLY A 128 18.74 -9.15 4.01
CA GLY A 128 17.49 -9.21 3.26
C GLY A 128 17.37 -8.07 2.25
N GLY A 129 16.65 -8.31 1.17
CA GLY A 129 16.36 -7.33 0.13
C GLY A 129 15.35 -6.29 0.61
N ALA A 130 15.56 -5.03 0.23
CA ALA A 130 14.56 -3.99 0.49
C ALA A 130 13.29 -4.24 -0.36
N GLY A 131 12.15 -3.74 0.11
CA GLY A 131 10.94 -3.71 -0.70
C GLY A 131 11.10 -2.86 -1.96
N GLY A 132 10.12 -2.94 -2.86
CA GLY A 132 10.02 -2.09 -4.05
C GLY A 132 9.18 -0.85 -3.78
N SER A 133 9.53 0.26 -4.45
CA SER A 133 8.65 1.42 -4.66
C SER A 133 8.20 1.38 -6.12
N SER A 134 6.91 1.52 -6.43
CA SER A 134 6.48 1.30 -7.82
C SER A 134 7.09 2.37 -8.75
N PRO A 135 7.49 1.99 -9.99
CA PRO A 135 7.33 0.68 -10.64
C PRO A 135 8.56 -0.24 -10.46
N VAL A 136 9.30 -0.13 -9.35
CA VAL A 136 10.52 -0.89 -9.10
C VAL A 136 10.18 -2.20 -8.36
N PRO A 137 10.77 -3.34 -8.77
CA PRO A 137 10.72 -4.59 -8.00
C PRO A 137 11.32 -4.44 -6.59
N GLY A 138 11.06 -5.43 -5.74
CA GLY A 138 11.87 -5.60 -4.54
C GLY A 138 13.31 -5.96 -4.88
N ASP A 139 14.25 -5.60 -4.01
CA ASP A 139 15.64 -6.02 -4.15
C ASP A 139 15.77 -7.53 -3.82
N PRO A 140 16.69 -8.25 -4.48
CA PRO A 140 17.04 -9.59 -4.06
C PRO A 140 17.73 -9.57 -2.69
N GLY A 141 17.64 -10.67 -1.96
CA GLY A 141 18.48 -10.90 -0.78
C GLY A 141 19.94 -11.08 -1.16
N ALA A 142 20.86 -10.72 -0.26
CA ALA A 142 22.29 -10.83 -0.51
C ALA A 142 22.76 -12.30 -0.51
N GLY A 143 23.74 -12.60 -1.37
CA GLY A 143 24.26 -13.95 -1.59
C GLY A 143 24.01 -14.45 -3.00
N SER A 144 24.76 -15.45 -3.47
CA SER A 144 24.56 -16.05 -4.81
C SER A 144 23.20 -16.73 -4.93
N ASP A 145 22.68 -17.19 -3.80
CA ASP A 145 21.48 -18.02 -3.69
C ASP A 145 20.40 -17.30 -2.86
N GLY A 146 20.48 -15.97 -2.79
CA GLY A 146 19.48 -15.15 -2.12
C GLY A 146 18.11 -15.22 -2.81
N GLY A 147 17.05 -15.02 -2.04
CA GLY A 147 15.70 -14.95 -2.57
C GLY A 147 15.56 -13.76 -3.54
N VAL A 148 14.85 -13.98 -4.65
CA VAL A 148 14.60 -12.92 -5.65
C VAL A 148 13.50 -11.99 -5.12
N GLY A 149 13.63 -10.70 -5.38
CA GLY A 149 12.58 -9.74 -5.05
C GLY A 149 11.31 -9.90 -5.92
N GLY A 150 10.16 -9.58 -5.33
CA GLY A 150 8.88 -9.60 -6.02
C GLY A 150 8.77 -8.51 -7.09
N GLN A 151 8.10 -8.81 -8.20
CA GLN A 151 7.87 -7.84 -9.26
C GLN A 151 6.78 -6.83 -8.87
N PRO A 152 6.83 -5.59 -9.39
CA PRO A 152 5.77 -4.61 -9.15
C PRO A 152 4.48 -5.02 -9.87
N GLY A 153 3.35 -4.51 -9.37
CA GLY A 153 2.09 -4.54 -10.11
C GLY A 153 2.18 -3.71 -11.39
N THR A 154 1.35 -4.05 -12.37
CA THR A 154 1.21 -3.31 -13.64
C THR A 154 -0.20 -2.74 -13.78
N ALA A 155 -0.43 -1.93 -14.81
CA ALA A 155 -1.77 -1.41 -15.10
C ALA A 155 -2.82 -2.49 -15.41
N THR A 156 -2.41 -3.73 -15.71
CA THR A 156 -3.30 -4.80 -16.19
C THR A 156 -3.17 -6.13 -15.44
N ALA A 157 -2.18 -6.29 -14.57
CA ALA A 157 -1.91 -7.53 -13.87
C ALA A 157 -1.11 -7.29 -12.59
N GLY A 158 -1.28 -8.17 -11.61
CA GLY A 158 -0.44 -8.22 -10.42
C GLY A 158 1.01 -8.55 -10.74
N GLY A 159 1.90 -8.15 -9.84
CA GLY A 159 3.32 -8.48 -9.93
C GLY A 159 3.55 -9.96 -9.64
N THR A 160 4.44 -10.60 -10.39
CA THR A 160 4.83 -11.98 -10.11
C THR A 160 5.64 -12.07 -8.81
N GLY A 161 5.41 -13.14 -8.05
CA GLY A 161 6.21 -13.45 -6.86
C GLY A 161 7.69 -13.69 -7.19
N GLY A 162 8.56 -13.32 -6.27
CA GLY A 162 9.99 -13.58 -6.35
C GLY A 162 10.30 -15.05 -6.15
N LEU A 163 11.20 -15.60 -6.96
CA LEU A 163 11.66 -16.97 -6.82
C LEU A 163 12.42 -17.15 -5.50
N ALA A 164 12.27 -18.34 -4.90
CA ALA A 164 13.12 -18.76 -3.81
C ALA A 164 14.61 -18.80 -4.23
N GLY A 165 15.50 -18.67 -3.25
CA GLY A 165 16.90 -18.99 -3.43
C GLY A 165 17.13 -20.42 -3.95
N THR A 166 18.27 -20.67 -4.58
CA THR A 166 18.59 -21.99 -5.13
C THR A 166 18.88 -22.99 -4.02
N GLY A 167 17.90 -23.83 -3.70
CA GLY A 167 18.01 -24.89 -2.69
C GLY A 167 16.63 -25.42 -2.29
N SER A 168 16.58 -26.65 -1.79
CA SER A 168 15.35 -27.47 -1.74
C SER A 168 14.25 -26.98 -0.77
N GLU A 169 14.51 -25.96 0.03
CA GLU A 169 13.68 -25.65 1.21
C GLU A 169 12.96 -24.29 1.12
N GLY A 170 13.38 -23.42 0.20
CA GLY A 170 12.79 -22.10 0.00
C GLY A 170 11.48 -22.15 -0.79
N THR A 171 10.48 -21.33 -0.42
CA THR A 171 9.30 -21.08 -1.26
C THR A 171 9.37 -19.73 -1.95
N SER A 172 8.85 -19.70 -3.17
CA SER A 172 8.67 -18.44 -3.89
C SER A 172 7.60 -17.59 -3.21
N GLY A 173 7.71 -16.28 -3.35
CA GLY A 173 6.60 -15.39 -3.02
C GLY A 173 5.39 -15.69 -3.90
N SER A 174 4.22 -15.29 -3.44
CA SER A 174 2.99 -15.37 -4.24
C SER A 174 2.82 -14.14 -5.12
N ASP A 175 2.09 -14.30 -6.22
CA ASP A 175 1.74 -13.22 -7.12
C ASP A 175 0.78 -12.23 -6.44
N GLY A 176 0.90 -10.96 -6.81
CA GLY A 176 -0.13 -9.96 -6.51
C GLY A 176 -1.39 -10.20 -7.36
N ALA A 177 -2.50 -9.60 -6.92
CA ALA A 177 -3.79 -9.65 -7.59
C ALA A 177 -4.43 -8.26 -7.67
N LEU A 178 -5.60 -8.15 -8.29
CA LEU A 178 -6.38 -6.92 -8.27
C LEU A 178 -6.66 -6.51 -6.83
N GLY A 179 -6.21 -5.32 -6.43
CA GLY A 179 -6.41 -4.79 -5.08
C GLY A 179 -5.51 -5.34 -3.99
N CYS A 180 -4.74 -6.41 -4.23
CA CYS A 180 -4.02 -7.14 -3.18
C CYS A 180 -2.57 -7.44 -3.57
N GLY A 181 -1.62 -7.17 -2.69
CA GLY A 181 -0.23 -7.62 -2.80
C GLY A 181 -0.07 -9.10 -2.48
N GLY A 182 0.96 -9.72 -3.05
CA GLY A 182 1.33 -11.10 -2.78
C GLY A 182 2.00 -11.27 -1.42
N GLY A 183 1.76 -12.40 -0.76
CA GLY A 183 2.50 -12.81 0.43
C GLY A 183 3.94 -13.26 0.10
N GLY A 184 4.88 -12.98 0.99
CA GLY A 184 6.27 -13.41 0.85
C GLY A 184 6.47 -14.91 1.07
N GLY A 185 7.58 -15.45 0.55
CA GLY A 185 7.95 -16.87 0.72
C GLY A 185 8.10 -17.26 2.19
N THR A 186 7.49 -18.38 2.57
CA THR A 186 7.29 -18.78 3.99
C THR A 186 8.24 -19.89 4.44
N THR A 187 8.51 -20.87 3.59
CA THR A 187 9.46 -21.95 3.88
C THR A 187 10.88 -21.52 3.56
N GLY A 188 11.84 -21.93 4.39
CA GLY A 188 13.24 -21.52 4.32
C GLY A 188 13.59 -20.44 5.32
N SER A 189 14.87 -20.37 5.69
CA SER A 189 15.43 -19.29 6.49
C SER A 189 16.46 -18.59 5.64
N PRO A 190 16.32 -17.28 5.39
CA PRO A 190 15.32 -16.30 5.83
C PRO A 190 14.06 -16.17 4.92
N ARG A 191 13.00 -15.48 5.38
CA ARG A 191 11.71 -15.30 4.69
C ARG A 191 11.58 -14.04 3.81
N GLY A 192 10.77 -14.12 2.76
CA GLY A 192 10.55 -13.02 1.82
C GLY A 192 9.55 -11.96 2.29
N GLY A 193 9.72 -10.71 1.84
CA GLY A 193 8.84 -9.59 2.18
C GLY A 193 7.49 -9.60 1.44
N GLY A 194 6.46 -9.01 2.03
CA GLY A 194 5.13 -8.91 1.42
C GLY A 194 5.06 -7.84 0.32
N GLY A 195 4.27 -8.08 -0.73
CA GLY A 195 4.04 -7.11 -1.81
C GLY A 195 3.09 -5.98 -1.41
N GLY A 196 3.25 -4.80 -2.01
CA GLY A 196 2.38 -3.64 -1.77
C GLY A 196 1.01 -3.77 -2.44
N GLY A 197 -0.02 -3.20 -1.82
CA GLY A 197 -1.36 -3.07 -2.40
C GLY A 197 -1.40 -2.04 -3.53
N GLY A 198 -2.40 -2.10 -4.40
CA GLY A 198 -2.52 -1.15 -5.51
C GLY A 198 -3.80 -1.36 -6.29
N TYR A 199 -3.84 -0.84 -7.52
CA TYR A 199 -4.88 -1.27 -8.46
C TYR A 199 -4.67 -2.75 -8.79
N TYR A 200 -3.45 -3.12 -9.18
CA TYR A 200 -2.92 -4.46 -9.03
C TYR A 200 -1.77 -4.44 -8.04
N GLY A 201 -1.76 -5.36 -7.07
CA GLY A 201 -0.69 -5.43 -6.09
C GLY A 201 0.61 -5.99 -6.65
N GLY A 202 1.72 -5.71 -5.96
CA GLY A 202 3.02 -6.29 -6.26
C GLY A 202 3.13 -7.73 -5.76
N GLY A 203 4.07 -8.50 -6.33
CA GLY A 203 4.37 -9.85 -5.88
C GLY A 203 5.16 -9.85 -4.57
N GLY A 204 5.03 -10.91 -3.77
CA GLY A 204 5.86 -11.12 -2.58
C GLY A 204 7.30 -11.51 -2.96
N GLY A 205 8.27 -11.23 -2.09
CA GLY A 205 9.64 -11.69 -2.26
C GLY A 205 9.81 -13.18 -2.00
N GLY A 206 10.78 -13.81 -2.65
CA GLY A 206 11.13 -15.22 -2.41
C GLY A 206 11.91 -15.40 -1.12
N ALA A 207 11.75 -16.56 -0.48
CA ALA A 207 12.56 -16.93 0.67
C ALA A 207 14.03 -17.16 0.26
N GLY A 208 14.96 -16.84 1.17
CA GLY A 208 16.34 -17.27 1.07
C GLY A 208 16.51 -18.73 1.50
N VAL A 209 17.74 -19.24 1.36
CA VAL A 209 18.10 -20.62 1.69
C VAL A 209 19.20 -20.62 2.75
N PHE A 210 19.21 -21.67 3.57
CA PHE A 210 20.30 -21.99 4.47
C PHE A 210 20.89 -23.34 4.05
N ASP A 211 22.16 -23.36 3.64
CA ASP A 211 22.83 -24.59 3.17
C ASP A 211 23.58 -25.36 4.29
N GLY A 212 23.47 -24.90 5.53
CA GLY A 212 24.17 -25.47 6.69
C GLY A 212 25.47 -24.75 7.04
N GLU A 213 26.05 -23.99 6.12
CA GLU A 213 27.32 -23.28 6.30
C GLU A 213 27.18 -21.77 6.11
N THR A 214 26.31 -21.33 5.19
CA THR A 214 26.06 -19.92 4.88
C THR A 214 24.56 -19.64 4.79
N GLY A 215 24.16 -18.49 5.34
CA GLY A 215 22.80 -17.98 5.18
C GLY A 215 22.74 -17.01 4.00
N TYR A 216 21.73 -17.14 3.14
CA TYR A 216 21.49 -16.16 2.07
C TYR A 216 20.29 -15.30 2.41
N GLY A 217 20.31 -14.01 2.10
CA GLY A 217 19.18 -13.11 2.38
C GLY A 217 17.92 -13.49 1.59
N ALA A 218 16.75 -13.05 2.07
CA ALA A 218 15.50 -13.21 1.33
C ALA A 218 15.18 -11.97 0.50
N GLY A 219 14.34 -12.12 -0.54
CA GLY A 219 13.93 -11.01 -1.40
C GLY A 219 12.89 -10.10 -0.74
N GLY A 220 12.91 -8.82 -1.09
CA GLY A 220 11.83 -7.88 -0.74
C GLY A 220 10.60 -8.04 -1.64
N GLY A 221 9.43 -7.60 -1.18
CA GLY A 221 8.21 -7.58 -2.00
C GLY A 221 8.20 -6.42 -3.01
N GLY A 222 7.50 -6.58 -4.13
CA GLY A 222 7.28 -5.53 -5.11
C GLY A 222 6.15 -4.57 -4.71
N ALA A 223 6.17 -3.34 -5.22
CA ALA A 223 5.10 -2.37 -4.97
C ALA A 223 3.83 -2.65 -5.81
N GLY A 224 2.70 -2.13 -5.35
CA GLY A 224 1.47 -2.14 -6.15
C GLY A 224 1.41 -1.01 -7.18
N SER A 225 0.57 -1.18 -8.20
CA SER A 225 0.43 -0.22 -9.29
C SER A 225 -0.53 0.91 -8.94
N ASN A 226 -0.29 2.08 -9.53
CA ASN A 226 -1.26 3.16 -9.57
C ASN A 226 -2.39 2.90 -10.57
N PHE A 227 -3.47 3.68 -10.44
CA PHE A 227 -4.54 3.73 -11.42
C PHE A 227 -5.25 5.08 -11.43
N ALA A 228 -5.70 5.51 -12.60
CA ALA A 228 -6.63 6.62 -12.77
C ALA A 228 -7.72 6.18 -13.75
N ALA A 229 -8.98 6.37 -13.36
CA ALA A 229 -10.11 5.99 -14.19
C ALA A 229 -10.19 6.84 -15.47
N PRO A 230 -10.72 6.30 -16.57
CA PRO A 230 -11.05 7.08 -17.75
C PRO A 230 -11.98 8.26 -17.36
N GLY A 231 -11.55 9.49 -17.63
CA GLY A 231 -12.30 10.71 -17.29
C GLY A 231 -11.65 11.59 -16.21
N VAL A 232 -10.56 11.13 -15.60
CA VAL A 232 -9.66 11.95 -14.80
C VAL A 232 -8.81 12.85 -15.72
N THR A 233 -8.84 14.18 -15.54
CA THR A 233 -8.33 15.16 -16.54
C THR A 233 -6.91 15.68 -16.29
N SER A 234 -6.34 15.38 -15.13
CA SER A 234 -4.93 15.62 -14.77
C SER A 234 -4.48 14.37 -14.05
N ASN A 235 -3.40 13.71 -14.47
CA ASN A 235 -2.83 12.60 -13.73
C ASN A 235 -1.33 12.84 -13.65
N VAL A 236 -0.86 13.22 -12.46
CA VAL A 236 0.56 13.35 -12.17
C VAL A 236 0.90 12.25 -11.18
N VAL A 237 1.71 11.30 -11.64
CA VAL A 237 2.36 10.32 -10.79
C VAL A 237 3.69 10.93 -10.37
N ASP A 238 3.92 11.05 -9.06
CA ASP A 238 5.22 11.39 -8.51
C ASP A 238 5.89 10.11 -7.96
N PRO A 239 6.77 9.45 -8.75
CA PRO A 239 7.50 8.27 -8.30
C PRO A 239 8.59 8.61 -7.28
N THR A 240 8.77 9.89 -6.92
CA THR A 240 9.77 10.37 -5.96
C THR A 240 9.18 10.71 -4.60
N ALA A 241 7.95 10.24 -4.31
CA ALA A 241 7.36 10.28 -2.98
C ALA A 241 8.30 9.63 -1.95
N THR A 242 9.10 10.45 -1.28
CA THR A 242 10.10 10.02 -0.29
C THR A 242 9.54 9.96 1.13
N THR A 243 8.33 10.47 1.34
CA THR A 243 7.72 10.57 2.67
C THR A 243 6.75 9.41 2.89
N ALA A 244 7.04 8.57 3.89
CA ALA A 244 6.21 7.44 4.33
C ALA A 244 4.87 7.84 4.98
N THR A 245 4.32 9.01 4.65
CA THR A 245 3.05 9.47 5.21
C THR A 245 1.89 8.99 4.33
N THR A 246 1.11 8.06 4.86
CA THR A 246 -0.16 7.62 4.30
C THR A 246 -1.23 8.72 4.47
N ALA A 247 -1.46 9.50 3.41
CA ALA A 247 -2.37 10.65 3.43
C ALA A 247 -3.08 10.87 2.09
N ALA A 248 -4.25 11.51 2.13
CA ALA A 248 -4.97 11.98 0.95
C ALA A 248 -5.34 13.46 1.14
N THR A 249 -5.10 14.28 0.10
CA THR A 249 -5.46 15.70 0.08
C THR A 249 -6.50 15.97 -0.99
N ILE A 250 -7.63 16.57 -0.60
CA ILE A 250 -8.70 16.92 -1.53
C ILE A 250 -8.88 18.43 -1.54
N THR A 251 -8.84 18.99 -2.75
CA THR A 251 -9.21 20.38 -3.02
C THR A 251 -10.39 20.39 -3.98
N TYR A 252 -11.27 21.38 -3.86
CA TYR A 252 -12.43 21.50 -4.74
C TYR A 252 -12.67 22.95 -5.12
N THR A 253 -13.12 23.15 -6.35
CA THR A 253 -13.63 24.44 -6.82
C THR A 253 -15.14 24.38 -6.92
N VAL A 254 -15.84 25.30 -6.26
CA VAL A 254 -17.29 25.44 -6.46
C VAL A 254 -17.52 26.19 -7.77
N PRO A 255 -18.23 25.63 -8.76
CA PRO A 255 -18.60 26.38 -9.95
C PRO A 255 -19.39 27.60 -9.51
N GLN A 256 -18.85 28.80 -9.77
CA GLN A 256 -19.58 30.03 -9.53
C GLN A 256 -20.81 29.97 -10.43
N ALA A 257 -22.01 29.99 -9.81
CA ALA A 257 -23.24 30.07 -10.59
C ALA A 257 -23.08 31.26 -11.54
N ALA A 258 -23.21 31.01 -12.85
CA ALA A 258 -23.22 32.06 -13.84
C ALA A 258 -24.15 33.13 -13.31
N ALA A 259 -23.63 34.34 -13.07
CA ALA A 259 -24.41 35.42 -12.51
C ALA A 259 -25.66 35.52 -13.38
N ALA A 260 -26.82 35.14 -12.82
CA ALA A 260 -28.06 35.24 -13.54
C ALA A 260 -28.10 36.67 -14.03
N ALA A 261 -28.16 36.87 -15.36
CA ALA A 261 -28.07 38.17 -15.98
C ALA A 261 -29.09 39.07 -15.31
N ALA A 262 -28.63 39.86 -14.35
CA ALA A 262 -29.50 40.68 -13.54
C ALA A 262 -29.87 41.84 -14.46
N SER A 263 -31.09 41.81 -14.99
CA SER A 263 -31.68 42.96 -15.70
C SER A 263 -32.07 44.07 -14.71
N GLY A 264 -31.29 44.29 -13.63
CA GLY A 264 -31.58 45.23 -12.56
C GLY A 264 -30.31 45.73 -11.86
N PRO A 265 -30.36 46.94 -11.26
CA PRO A 265 -29.18 47.69 -10.85
C PRO A 265 -28.31 46.93 -9.85
N SER A 266 -27.04 46.81 -10.21
CA SER A 266 -26.01 46.02 -9.51
C SER A 266 -25.67 46.60 -8.13
N VAL A 267 -25.74 45.77 -7.10
CA VAL A 267 -25.02 45.98 -5.82
C VAL A 267 -23.80 45.04 -5.84
N PRO A 268 -22.59 45.48 -5.43
CA PRO A 268 -21.39 44.65 -5.52
C PRO A 268 -21.48 43.48 -4.54
N SER A 269 -21.32 42.24 -5.01
CA SER A 269 -21.10 41.08 -4.15
C SER A 269 -19.63 40.69 -4.14
N THR A 270 -19.02 40.67 -2.96
CA THR A 270 -17.69 40.11 -2.72
C THR A 270 -17.77 38.58 -2.76
N GLY A 271 -17.43 37.98 -3.91
CA GLY A 271 -17.28 36.54 -4.07
C GLY A 271 -15.97 36.06 -3.46
N GLY A 272 -16.03 35.40 -2.31
CA GLY A 272 -14.89 34.71 -1.72
C GLY A 272 -14.82 33.26 -2.21
N ALA A 273 -13.71 32.88 -2.84
CA ALA A 273 -13.35 31.48 -3.03
C ALA A 273 -13.04 30.87 -1.65
N GLY A 274 -13.83 29.88 -1.22
CA GLY A 274 -13.53 29.11 -0.02
C GLY A 274 -12.68 27.89 -0.40
N ALA A 275 -11.38 27.94 -0.12
CA ALA A 275 -10.60 26.71 -0.04
C ALA A 275 -10.81 26.12 1.36
N THR A 276 -11.42 24.94 1.44
CA THR A 276 -11.44 24.16 2.68
C THR A 276 -10.52 22.97 2.48
N THR A 277 -9.33 23.02 3.09
CA THR A 277 -8.45 21.85 3.18
C THR A 277 -9.06 20.89 4.20
N ILE A 278 -9.55 19.75 3.74
CA ILE A 278 -9.91 18.63 4.63
C ILE A 278 -8.66 17.76 4.73
N GLY A 279 -7.85 18.00 5.75
CA GLY A 279 -6.72 17.12 6.07
C GLY A 279 -7.25 15.89 6.82
N ALA A 280 -7.25 14.73 6.18
CA ALA A 280 -7.44 13.46 6.85
C ALA A 280 -6.06 12.92 7.26
N SER A 281 -5.67 13.17 8.51
CA SER A 281 -4.50 12.57 9.15
C SER A 281 -4.99 11.45 10.05
N LEU A 282 -4.79 10.19 9.65
CA LEU A 282 -5.11 9.05 10.51
C LEU A 282 -3.89 8.68 11.34
N LEU A 283 -4.00 8.82 12.67
CA LEU A 283 -3.10 8.10 13.57
C LEU A 283 -3.49 6.62 13.52
N SER A 284 -2.54 5.76 13.17
CA SER A 284 -2.61 4.29 13.12
C SER A 284 -3.91 3.66 13.66
N GLY A 285 -4.83 3.32 12.75
CA GLY A 285 -6.03 2.55 13.08
C GLY A 285 -7.30 3.06 12.39
N VAL A 286 -7.65 2.41 11.28
CA VAL A 286 -8.96 2.38 10.58
C VAL A 286 -9.69 3.72 10.47
N GLY A 287 -9.67 4.34 9.29
CA GLY A 287 -10.46 5.55 9.02
C GLY A 287 -11.08 5.58 7.63
N LEU A 288 -12.40 5.42 7.59
CA LEU A 288 -13.23 5.79 6.44
C LEU A 288 -13.54 7.29 6.55
N VAL A 289 -13.18 8.10 5.55
CA VAL A 289 -13.63 9.50 5.47
C VAL A 289 -14.64 9.61 4.32
N ALA A 290 -15.91 9.79 4.68
CA ALA A 290 -16.95 10.15 3.72
C ALA A 290 -17.02 11.67 3.58
N ILE A 291 -16.74 12.19 2.38
CA ILE A 291 -16.90 13.62 2.09
C ILE A 291 -18.24 13.81 1.39
N VAL A 292 -19.19 14.42 2.10
CA VAL A 292 -20.49 14.80 1.52
C VAL A 292 -20.44 16.27 1.11
N LEU A 293 -20.34 16.52 -0.20
CA LEU A 293 -20.45 17.87 -0.75
C LEU A 293 -21.93 18.26 -0.84
N SER A 294 -22.46 18.84 0.24
CA SER A 294 -23.83 19.37 0.25
C SER A 294 -23.89 20.84 -0.20
N ARG A 295 -24.84 21.17 -1.08
CA ARG A 295 -25.20 22.57 -1.35
C ARG A 295 -26.14 23.06 -0.25
N SER A 296 -25.70 24.02 0.54
CA SER A 296 -26.63 24.81 1.37
C SER A 296 -27.43 25.76 0.46
N SER A 297 -28.65 25.38 0.08
CA SER A 297 -29.57 26.35 -0.52
C SER A 297 -30.08 27.28 0.58
N ARG A 298 -29.58 28.51 0.66
CA ARG A 298 -30.24 29.55 1.46
C ARG A 298 -31.60 29.84 0.84
N ARG A 299 -32.67 29.26 1.40
CA ARG A 299 -34.03 29.79 1.18
C ARG A 299 -34.05 31.20 1.75
N ARG A 300 -34.28 32.20 0.89
CA ARG A 300 -34.64 33.54 1.36
C ARG A 300 -35.90 33.41 2.21
N PRO A 301 -35.97 33.99 3.42
CA PRO A 301 -37.23 34.19 4.11
C PRO A 301 -38.16 34.96 3.18
N GLY A 302 -39.37 34.43 2.96
CA GLY A 302 -40.41 35.11 2.21
C GLY A 302 -40.67 36.49 2.82
N ARG A 303 -40.77 37.49 1.95
CA ARG A 303 -41.42 38.76 2.27
C ARG A 303 -42.92 38.56 2.35
#